data_AF-A0A7S0AJM8-F1
#
_entry.id   AF-A0A7S0AJM8-F1
#
_cell.length_a   1.000
_cell.length_b   1.000
_cell.length_c   1.000
_cell.angle_alpha   90.00
_cell.angle_beta   90.00
_cell.angle_gamma   90.00
#
_symmetry.space_group_name_H-M   'P 1'
#
loop_
_entity.id
_entity.type
_entity.pdbx_description
1 polymer ?
#
loop_
_entity_poly.entity_id
_entity_poly.type
_entity_poly.pdbx_seq_one_letter_code
_entity_poly.pdbx_strand_id
1 'polypeptide(L)'
;PSGASTGIYEALELRDGDKQRLLGKGVLKAIANVNEVIAPKLLGMDVREQAKIDKLMVEELDGSKNEWGWSKSKLGANAILAVSMAVCRAGAAANRLALYEHIAKIAGKPTDKFVMPVPSFNVINGGSHAGNRLACQEFMILPVGA
;
A
#
# COMPACT_ATOMS: atom_id res chain seq x y z
N PRO A 1 -2.01 3.01 -4.59
CA PRO A 1 -1.18 3.64 -5.65
C PRO A 1 -0.65 2.55 -6.59
N SER A 2 -0.17 2.90 -7.80
CA SER A 2 0.55 1.95 -8.65
C SER A 2 1.95 1.67 -8.09
N GLY A 3 2.40 0.42 -8.16
CA GLY A 3 3.76 0.00 -7.83
C GLY A 3 4.49 -0.60 -9.04
N ALA A 4 5.48 -1.46 -8.78
CA ALA A 4 6.18 -2.22 -9.80
C ALA A 4 5.77 -3.70 -9.80
N SER A 5 5.69 -4.31 -10.98
CA SER A 5 5.29 -5.72 -11.16
C SER A 5 6.47 -6.66 -11.43
N THR A 6 7.72 -6.17 -11.40
CA THR A 6 8.91 -6.95 -11.81
C THR A 6 10.15 -6.75 -10.92
N GLY A 7 10.03 -6.05 -9.78
CA GLY A 7 11.18 -5.81 -8.88
C GLY A 7 11.60 -7.08 -8.12
N ILE A 8 12.91 -7.27 -7.89
CA ILE A 8 13.41 -8.45 -7.13
C ILE A 8 13.30 -8.30 -5.61
N TYR A 9 13.23 -7.06 -5.12
CA TYR A 9 13.16 -6.74 -3.69
C TYR A 9 11.74 -6.35 -3.23
N GLU A 10 10.97 -5.72 -4.12
CA GLU A 10 9.68 -5.11 -3.77
C GLU A 10 8.55 -6.15 -3.70
N ALA A 11 7.46 -5.78 -3.01
CA ALA A 11 6.21 -6.51 -3.12
C ALA A 11 5.58 -6.26 -4.49
N LEU A 12 5.12 -7.33 -5.15
CA LEU A 12 4.72 -7.27 -6.55
C LEU A 12 3.23 -6.97 -6.69
N GLU A 13 2.89 -5.91 -7.41
CA GLU A 13 1.50 -5.68 -7.82
C GLU A 13 1.06 -6.71 -8.88
N LEU A 14 -0.21 -7.12 -8.82
CA LEU A 14 -0.78 -8.05 -9.79
C LEU A 14 -1.53 -7.29 -10.89
N ARG A 15 -1.11 -7.53 -12.13
CA ARG A 15 -1.69 -6.98 -13.37
C ARG A 15 -2.30 -8.09 -14.23
N ASP A 16 -3.30 -7.74 -15.02
CA ASP A 16 -4.01 -8.68 -15.89
C ASP A 16 -3.09 -9.21 -17.01
N GLY A 17 -2.22 -8.35 -17.57
CA GLY A 17 -1.34 -8.68 -18.69
C GLY A 17 -2.04 -8.74 -20.06
N ASP A 18 -3.36 -8.51 -20.09
CA ASP A 18 -4.16 -8.48 -21.31
C ASP A 18 -3.91 -7.21 -22.13
N LYS A 19 -3.12 -7.32 -23.20
CA LYS A 19 -2.77 -6.19 -24.08
C LYS A 19 -3.98 -5.52 -24.72
N GLN A 20 -5.11 -6.22 -24.87
CA GLN A 20 -6.33 -5.66 -25.44
C GLN A 20 -7.09 -4.77 -24.44
N ARG A 21 -6.79 -4.88 -23.13
CA ARG A 21 -7.43 -4.11 -22.07
C ARG A 21 -6.43 -3.25 -21.30
N LEU A 22 -6.63 -1.93 -21.34
CA LEU A 22 -5.81 -0.97 -20.59
C LEU A 22 -4.30 -1.17 -20.83
N LEU A 23 -3.92 -1.57 -22.06
CA LEU A 23 -2.52 -1.84 -22.44
C LEU A 23 -1.83 -2.88 -21.52
N GLY A 24 -2.56 -3.89 -21.05
CA GLY A 24 -2.04 -4.92 -20.12
C GLY A 24 -2.06 -4.51 -18.65
N LYS A 25 -2.44 -3.26 -18.32
CA LYS A 25 -2.37 -2.69 -16.97
C LYS A 25 -3.66 -2.86 -16.15
N GLY A 26 -4.62 -3.65 -16.65
CA GLY A 26 -5.82 -4.03 -15.89
C GLY A 26 -5.49 -4.75 -14.58
N VAL A 27 -6.46 -4.81 -13.67
CA VAL A 27 -6.32 -5.37 -12.31
C VAL A 27 -7.50 -6.28 -11.92
N LEU A 28 -8.23 -6.83 -12.90
CA LEU A 28 -9.35 -7.73 -12.61
C LEU A 28 -8.92 -8.97 -11.82
N LYS A 29 -7.71 -9.50 -12.05
CA LYS A 29 -7.16 -10.62 -11.26
C LYS A 29 -7.00 -10.25 -9.78
N ALA A 30 -6.49 -9.05 -9.50
CA ALA A 30 -6.34 -8.56 -8.13
C ALA A 30 -7.71 -8.35 -7.46
N ILE A 31 -8.71 -7.86 -8.20
CA ILE A 31 -10.09 -7.71 -7.72
C ILE A 31 -10.70 -9.08 -7.40
N ALA A 32 -10.52 -10.07 -8.27
CA ALA A 32 -10.98 -11.45 -8.04
C ALA A 32 -10.34 -12.03 -6.78
N ASN A 33 -9.03 -11.85 -6.58
CA ASN A 33 -8.35 -12.28 -5.35
C ASN A 33 -8.94 -11.64 -4.09
N VAL A 34 -9.31 -10.35 -4.13
CA VAL A 34 -9.99 -9.71 -3.00
C VAL A 34 -11.34 -10.38 -2.72
N ASN A 35 -12.18 -10.53 -3.75
CA ASN A 35 -13.55 -10.99 -3.58
C ASN A 35 -13.66 -12.49 -3.25
N GLU A 36 -12.83 -13.31 -3.88
CA GLU A 36 -12.98 -14.78 -3.88
C GLU A 36 -12.04 -15.46 -2.89
N VAL A 37 -10.90 -14.85 -2.57
CA VAL A 37 -9.88 -15.44 -1.70
C VAL A 37 -9.78 -14.72 -0.36
N ILE A 38 -9.59 -13.41 -0.37
CA ILE A 38 -9.36 -12.64 0.86
C ILE A 38 -10.67 -12.46 1.64
N ALA A 39 -11.71 -11.93 1.00
CA ALA A 39 -12.94 -11.55 1.69
C ALA A 39 -13.58 -12.71 2.48
N PRO A 40 -13.73 -13.93 1.96
CA PRO A 40 -14.34 -15.04 2.71
C PRO A 40 -13.54 -15.43 3.97
N LYS A 41 -12.23 -15.17 3.99
CA LYS A 41 -11.34 -15.49 5.11
C LYS A 41 -11.31 -14.41 6.19
N LEU A 42 -11.69 -13.18 5.86
CA LEU A 42 -11.74 -12.07 6.81
C LEU A 42 -13.13 -11.87 7.45
N LEU A 43 -14.17 -12.53 6.94
CA LEU A 43 -15.51 -12.45 7.52
C LEU A 43 -15.51 -12.88 8.99
N GLY A 44 -16.08 -12.03 9.85
CA GLY A 44 -16.16 -12.27 11.29
C GLY A 44 -14.90 -11.92 12.08
N MET A 45 -13.81 -11.50 11.42
CA MET A 45 -12.62 -11.01 12.12
C MET A 45 -12.84 -9.60 12.67
N ASP A 46 -12.20 -9.31 13.80
CA ASP A 46 -12.22 -7.97 14.38
C ASP A 46 -11.26 -7.05 13.62
N VAL A 47 -11.81 -6.01 12.99
CA VAL A 47 -11.05 -5.00 12.23
C VAL A 47 -10.02 -4.24 13.07
N ARG A 48 -10.09 -4.32 14.39
CA ARG A 48 -9.09 -3.73 15.30
C ARG A 48 -7.81 -4.57 15.38
N GLU A 49 -7.84 -5.84 14.97
CA GLU A 49 -6.68 -6.75 14.97
C GLU A 49 -5.83 -6.59 13.68
N GLN A 50 -5.39 -5.37 13.36
CA GLN A 50 -4.67 -5.03 12.12
C GLN A 50 -3.52 -6.01 11.80
N ALA A 51 -2.61 -6.23 12.76
CA ALA A 51 -1.45 -7.08 12.55
C ALA A 51 -1.82 -8.54 12.27
N LYS A 52 -2.91 -9.04 12.86
CA LYS A 52 -3.38 -10.42 12.64
C LYS A 52 -3.95 -10.58 11.24
N ILE A 53 -4.78 -9.62 10.81
CA ILE A 53 -5.36 -9.61 9.46
C ILE A 53 -4.27 -9.49 8.39
N ASP A 54 -3.31 -8.58 8.58
CA ASP A 54 -2.20 -8.40 7.64
C ASP A 54 -1.32 -9.65 7.55
N LYS A 55 -0.99 -10.29 8.68
CA LYS A 55 -0.23 -11.55 8.70
C LYS A 55 -0.99 -12.68 8.03
N LEU A 56 -2.28 -12.85 8.30
CA LEU A 56 -3.11 -13.85 7.64
C LEU A 56 -3.04 -13.70 6.11
N MET A 57 -3.22 -12.48 5.60
CA MET A 57 -3.15 -12.23 4.16
C MET A 57 -1.77 -12.51 3.57
N VAL A 58 -0.70 -12.08 4.24
CA VAL A 58 0.68 -12.16 3.71
C VAL A 58 1.27 -13.57 3.87
N GLU A 59 1.16 -14.16 5.05
CA GLU A 59 1.87 -15.38 5.42
C GLU A 59 1.09 -16.64 5.03
N GLU A 60 -0.24 -16.62 5.17
CA GLU A 60 -1.08 -17.82 5.00
C GLU A 60 -1.83 -17.83 3.66
N LEU A 61 -2.51 -16.74 3.29
CA LEU A 61 -3.32 -16.70 2.06
C LEU A 61 -2.45 -16.55 0.81
N ASP A 62 -1.51 -15.61 0.83
CA ASP A 62 -0.55 -15.39 -0.24
C ASP A 62 0.63 -16.37 -0.17
N GLY A 63 1.40 -16.30 0.92
CA GLY A 63 2.50 -17.22 1.21
C GLY A 63 3.73 -17.07 0.31
N SER A 64 3.74 -16.16 -0.67
CA SER A 64 4.83 -16.04 -1.62
C SER A 64 6.02 -15.26 -1.04
N LYS A 65 7.22 -15.79 -1.30
CA LYS A 65 8.49 -15.23 -0.83
C LYS A 65 9.49 -15.06 -1.97
N ASN A 66 10.43 -14.15 -1.78
CA ASN A 66 11.72 -14.09 -2.45
C ASN A 66 12.84 -14.22 -1.38
N GLU A 67 14.10 -14.08 -1.79
CA GLU A 67 15.26 -14.14 -0.89
C GLU A 67 15.25 -13.07 0.21
N TRP A 68 14.43 -12.03 0.06
CA TRP A 68 14.40 -10.83 0.91
C TRP A 68 13.15 -10.74 1.79
N GLY A 69 12.18 -11.64 1.63
CA GLY A 69 10.95 -11.68 2.42
C GLY A 69 9.69 -11.99 1.60
N TRP A 70 8.55 -11.51 2.09
CA TRP A 70 7.24 -11.78 1.48
C TRP A 70 6.98 -10.90 0.25
N SER A 71 6.97 -11.50 -0.93
CA SER A 71 6.84 -10.82 -2.22
C SER A 71 5.40 -10.52 -2.61
N LYS A 72 4.42 -11.21 -2.01
CA LYS A 72 2.97 -10.96 -2.21
C LYS A 72 2.51 -11.13 -3.65
N SER A 73 3.22 -11.95 -4.42
CA SER A 73 3.05 -12.08 -5.87
C SER A 73 1.85 -12.94 -6.28
N LYS A 74 1.34 -13.79 -5.39
CA LYS A 74 0.21 -14.69 -5.67
C LYS A 74 -1.12 -13.95 -5.63
N LEU A 75 -1.38 -13.19 -4.57
CA LEU A 75 -2.59 -12.38 -4.41
C LEU A 75 -2.43 -10.99 -5.02
N GLY A 76 -1.21 -10.47 -5.05
CA GLY A 76 -0.87 -9.13 -5.49
C GLY A 76 -0.79 -8.16 -4.32
N ALA A 77 0.34 -7.46 -4.21
CA ALA A 77 0.57 -6.44 -3.19
C ALA A 77 -0.50 -5.33 -3.21
N ASN A 78 -1.02 -4.99 -4.40
CA ASN A 78 -2.13 -4.06 -4.60
C ASN A 78 -3.46 -4.57 -4.01
N ALA A 79 -3.76 -5.86 -4.09
CA ALA A 79 -4.93 -6.46 -3.46
C ALA A 79 -4.81 -6.42 -1.93
N ILE A 80 -3.70 -6.93 -1.40
CA ILE A 80 -3.44 -6.99 0.05
C ILE A 80 -3.45 -5.59 0.68
N LEU A 81 -2.73 -4.62 0.08
CA LEU A 81 -2.65 -3.27 0.62
C LEU A 81 -4.01 -2.56 0.61
N ALA A 82 -4.83 -2.78 -0.43
CA ALA A 82 -6.17 -2.18 -0.50
C ALA A 82 -7.05 -2.66 0.66
N VAL A 83 -7.05 -3.96 0.94
CA VAL A 83 -7.79 -4.55 2.07
C VAL A 83 -7.21 -4.08 3.40
N SER A 84 -5.89 -4.11 3.57
CA SER A 84 -5.19 -3.65 4.78
C SER A 84 -5.54 -2.21 5.16
N MET A 85 -5.55 -1.29 4.17
CA MET A 85 -5.93 0.11 4.39
C MET A 85 -7.43 0.30 4.67
N ALA A 86 -8.29 -0.53 4.09
CA ALA A 86 -9.72 -0.51 4.37
C ALA A 86 -10.02 -1.00 5.79
N VAL A 87 -9.36 -2.08 6.21
CA VAL A 87 -9.41 -2.60 7.59
C VAL A 87 -8.92 -1.56 8.58
N CYS A 88 -7.81 -0.87 8.31
CA CYS A 88 -7.29 0.18 9.18
C CYS A 88 -8.30 1.34 9.37
N ARG A 89 -8.99 1.75 8.30
CA ARG A 89 -10.07 2.75 8.40
C ARG A 89 -11.27 2.23 9.20
N ALA A 90 -11.67 0.98 8.99
CA ALA A 90 -12.74 0.36 9.74
C ALA A 90 -12.38 0.22 11.23
N GLY A 91 -11.13 -0.14 11.55
CA GLY A 91 -10.58 -0.19 12.90
C GLY A 91 -10.55 1.18 13.58
N ALA A 92 -10.22 2.24 12.85
CA ALA A 92 -10.31 3.62 13.35
C ALA A 92 -11.76 3.99 13.70
N ALA A 93 -12.70 3.71 12.79
CA ALA A 93 -14.13 3.95 13.00
C ALA A 93 -14.70 3.14 14.17
N ALA A 94 -14.34 1.85 14.29
CA ALA A 94 -14.74 0.98 15.39
C ALA A 94 -14.24 1.49 16.76
N ASN A 95 -13.04 2.08 16.79
CA ASN A 95 -12.49 2.71 17.98
C ASN A 95 -12.96 4.15 18.21
N ARG A 96 -13.76 4.71 17.30
CA ARG A 96 -14.19 6.13 17.30
C ARG A 96 -13.01 7.11 17.36
N LEU A 97 -11.95 6.80 16.62
CA LEU A 97 -10.75 7.62 16.52
C LEU A 97 -10.62 8.20 15.12
N ALA A 98 -9.93 9.33 15.01
CA ALA A 98 -9.44 9.74 13.70
C ALA A 98 -8.39 8.73 13.21
N LEU A 99 -8.25 8.58 11.88
CA LEU A 99 -7.35 7.59 11.29
C LEU A 99 -5.89 7.75 11.75
N TYR A 100 -5.40 8.99 11.87
CA TYR A 100 -4.02 9.24 12.32
C TYR A 100 -3.79 8.79 13.77
N GLU A 101 -4.78 8.94 14.65
CA GLU A 101 -4.72 8.50 16.05
C GLU A 101 -4.74 6.98 16.15
N HIS A 102 -5.58 6.33 15.35
CA HIS A 102 -5.63 4.88 15.27
C HIS A 102 -4.30 4.30 14.78
N ILE A 103 -3.70 4.88 13.74
CA ILE A 103 -2.37 4.49 13.25
C ILE A 103 -1.31 4.68 14.33
N ALA A 104 -1.32 5.81 15.06
CA ALA A 104 -0.39 6.04 16.16
C ALA A 104 -0.52 4.97 17.25
N LYS A 105 -1.75 4.57 17.61
CA LYS A 105 -1.99 3.47 18.57
C LYS A 105 -1.46 2.13 18.06
N ILE A 106 -1.74 1.76 16.80
CA ILE A 106 -1.21 0.53 16.20
C ILE A 106 0.32 0.53 16.19
N ALA A 107 0.93 1.69 15.94
CA ALA A 107 2.39 1.85 15.93
C ALA A 107 3.02 1.96 17.32
N GLY A 108 2.24 1.85 18.40
CA GLY A 108 2.73 2.02 19.78
C GLY A 108 3.29 3.41 20.06
N LYS A 109 2.79 4.44 19.35
CA LYS A 109 3.22 5.84 19.50
C LYS A 109 2.31 6.60 20.46
N PRO A 110 2.83 7.62 21.15
CA PRO A 110 2.02 8.51 21.97
C PRO A 110 0.91 9.20 21.15
N THR A 111 -0.21 9.51 21.81
CA THR A 111 -1.38 10.17 21.19
C THR A 111 -1.75 11.49 21.87
N ASP A 112 -0.92 11.95 22.80
CA ASP A 112 -1.03 13.23 23.49
C ASP A 112 -0.46 14.38 22.65
N LYS A 113 0.58 14.12 21.84
CA LYS A 113 1.18 15.12 20.95
C LYS A 113 1.57 14.51 19.61
N PHE A 114 1.02 15.08 18.54
CA PHE A 114 1.35 14.71 17.17
C PHE A 114 2.39 15.66 16.57
N VAL A 115 3.11 15.16 15.57
CA VAL A 115 4.08 15.93 14.78
C VAL A 115 3.51 16.10 13.37
N MET A 116 3.40 17.36 12.93
CA MET A 116 3.09 17.68 11.54
C MET A 116 4.39 17.61 10.71
N PRO A 117 4.42 16.85 9.60
CA PRO A 117 5.63 16.75 8.78
C PRO A 117 5.85 18.03 7.97
N VAL A 118 7.12 18.37 7.73
CA VAL A 118 7.47 19.39 6.73
C VAL A 118 7.11 18.84 5.35
N PRO A 119 6.28 19.54 4.55
CA PRO A 119 5.94 19.07 3.22
C PRO A 119 7.11 19.28 2.26
N SER A 120 7.43 18.26 1.47
CA SER A 120 8.36 18.35 0.33
C SER A 120 7.56 18.53 -0.96
N PHE A 121 7.47 19.77 -1.44
CA PHE A 121 6.71 20.06 -2.66
C PHE A 121 7.60 19.92 -3.88
N ASN A 122 7.27 18.98 -4.77
CA ASN A 122 7.92 18.87 -6.07
C ASN A 122 7.53 20.08 -6.96
N VAL A 123 8.53 20.75 -7.53
CA VAL A 123 8.33 21.96 -8.35
C VAL A 123 8.93 21.88 -9.75
N ILE A 124 9.98 21.07 -9.95
CA ILE A 124 10.62 20.89 -11.27
C ILE A 124 10.96 19.41 -11.46
N ASN A 125 10.60 18.89 -12.62
CA ASN A 125 10.89 17.52 -13.04
C ASN A 125 12.02 17.48 -14.08
N GLY A 126 12.84 16.44 -14.00
CA GLY A 126 13.84 16.04 -14.99
C GLY A 126 13.92 14.52 -15.11
N GLY A 127 15.03 14.00 -15.61
CA GLY A 127 15.28 12.56 -15.77
C GLY A 127 14.18 11.88 -16.58
N SER A 128 13.76 10.68 -16.16
CA SER A 128 12.69 9.93 -16.83
C SER A 128 11.29 10.55 -16.70
N HIS A 129 11.13 11.58 -15.87
CA HIS A 129 9.86 12.27 -15.67
C HIS A 129 9.69 13.48 -16.62
N ALA A 130 10.70 13.83 -17.42
CA ALA A 130 10.61 14.93 -18.38
C ALA A 130 11.45 14.71 -19.66
N GLY A 131 10.96 15.19 -20.80
CA GLY A 131 11.69 15.17 -22.08
C GLY A 131 12.77 16.26 -22.22
N ASN A 132 13.25 16.82 -21.11
CA ASN A 132 14.23 17.91 -21.10
C ASN A 132 15.66 17.37 -20.84
N ARG A 133 16.66 18.26 -20.80
CA ARG A 133 18.07 17.89 -20.59
C ARG A 133 18.48 17.76 -19.12
N LEU A 134 17.56 17.96 -18.18
CA LEU A 134 17.87 17.97 -16.76
C LEU A 134 18.02 16.53 -16.27
N ALA A 135 19.19 16.16 -15.77
CA ALA A 135 19.47 14.77 -15.39
C ALA A 135 18.77 14.35 -14.08
N CYS A 136 18.67 15.25 -13.11
CA CYS A 136 18.01 14.97 -11.83
C CYS A 136 16.50 14.81 -12.00
N GLN A 137 15.90 13.83 -11.33
CA GLN A 137 14.49 13.47 -11.53
C GLN A 137 13.51 14.50 -10.95
N GLU A 138 13.75 14.98 -9.73
CA GLU A 138 12.82 15.85 -8.99
C GLU A 138 13.60 16.91 -8.20
N PHE A 139 13.09 18.14 -8.22
CA PHE A 139 13.57 19.24 -7.37
C PHE A 139 12.41 19.69 -6.48
N MET A 140 12.66 19.70 -5.17
CA MET A 140 11.64 19.96 -4.17
C MET A 140 11.96 21.20 -3.35
N ILE A 141 10.92 21.92 -2.93
CA ILE A 141 11.01 23.00 -1.93
C ILE A 141 10.39 22.54 -0.61
N LEU A 142 11.08 22.84 0.50
CA LEU A 142 10.69 22.45 1.84
C LEU A 142 10.60 23.70 2.73
N PRO A 143 9.42 24.09 3.23
CA PRO A 143 9.27 25.26 4.09
C PRO A 143 9.62 24.91 5.55
N VAL A 144 10.92 24.73 5.85
CA VAL A 144 11.39 24.29 7.18
C VAL A 144 11.23 25.33 8.31
N GLY A 145 11.00 26.60 7.94
CA GLY A 145 10.86 27.72 8.90
C GLY A 145 9.43 28.24 9.06
N ALA A 146 8.44 27.55 8.49
CA ALA A 146 7.02 27.90 8.59
C ALA A 146 6.34 27.19 9.77
#